data_AF-A0A8K0N0U6-F1
#
_entry.id   AF-A0A8K0N0U6-F1
#
_cell.length_a   1.000
_cell.length_b   1.000
_cell.length_c   1.000
_cell.angle_alpha   90.00
_cell.angle_beta   90.00
_cell.angle_gamma   90.00
#
_symmetry.space_group_name_H-M   'P 1'
#
loop_
_entity.id
_entity.type
_entity.pdbx_description
1 polymer ?
#
loop_
_entity_poly.entity_id
_entity_poly.type
_entity_poly.pdbx_seq_one_letter_code
_entity_poly.pdbx_strand_id
1 'polypeptide(L)'
;MDVVVVDVELEGRTKQMLKLIEEDADSFAQRAEMYYKKRPQLVNMIEDFYRAHRSLAEQYDLLKSGGGIRRNTSSGPSFLDKSWSQKVTNSTTDGSSVLSSDFFDSEDSEVDDPEQEEAEAESKLRQVPDKKSDYNVVKQMSKELERLKQENATLKAKLAEKDEEKREVIRQLALPLDILKEENAMLRKHIKDPKKPGSHFELKKLTKEIFSGSFLAGLSKPQTTIVAL
;
A
#
# COMPACT_ATOMS: atom_id res chain seq x y z
N MET A 1 44.20 3.06 -7.23
CA MET A 1 43.15 2.66 -6.28
C MET A 1 42.65 1.30 -6.71
N ASP A 2 42.74 0.30 -5.83
CA ASP A 2 42.33 -1.06 -6.15
C ASP A 2 40.81 -1.16 -6.25
N VAL A 3 40.32 -1.87 -7.28
CA VAL A 3 38.88 -2.14 -7.51
C VAL A 3 38.22 -2.74 -6.26
N VAL A 4 38.97 -3.55 -5.51
CA VAL A 4 38.55 -4.18 -4.25
C VAL A 4 38.21 -3.16 -3.17
N VAL A 5 38.90 -2.01 -3.12
CA VAL A 5 38.65 -0.97 -2.09
C VAL A 5 37.36 -0.21 -2.40
N VAL A 6 37.06 0.00 -3.69
CA VAL A 6 35.82 0.65 -4.13
C VAL A 6 34.62 -0.25 -3.81
N ASP A 7 34.71 -1.55 -4.08
CA ASP A 7 33.62 -2.49 -3.77
C ASP A 7 33.30 -2.56 -2.27
N VAL A 8 34.33 -2.59 -1.41
CA VAL A 8 34.13 -2.61 0.05
C VAL A 8 33.49 -1.32 0.57
N GLU A 9 33.85 -0.16 0.02
CA GLU A 9 33.23 1.12 0.39
C GLU A 9 31.77 1.22 -0.08
N LEU A 10 31.46 0.69 -1.29
CA LEU A 10 30.10 0.64 -1.84
C LEU A 10 29.20 -0.28 -1.00
N GLU A 11 29.71 -1.45 -0.60
CA GLU A 11 28.98 -2.38 0.27
C GLU A 11 28.69 -1.74 1.64
N GLY A 12 29.67 -1.02 2.20
CA GLY A 12 29.51 -0.29 3.47
C GLY A 12 28.39 0.76 3.41
N ARG A 13 28.35 1.59 2.36
CA ARG A 13 27.27 2.57 2.17
C ARG A 13 25.91 1.91 1.98
N THR A 14 25.86 0.79 1.26
CA THR A 14 24.62 0.03 1.02
C THR A 14 24.07 -0.58 2.31
N LYS A 15 24.94 -1.20 3.12
CA LYS A 15 24.58 -1.68 4.46
C LYS A 15 24.10 -0.55 5.38
N GLN A 16 24.69 0.62 5.29
CA GLN A 16 24.25 1.78 6.07
C GLN A 16 22.83 2.23 5.68
N MET A 17 22.52 2.27 4.38
CA MET A 17 21.18 2.58 3.89
C MET A 17 20.15 1.52 4.31
N LEU A 18 20.52 0.24 4.30
CA LEU A 18 19.65 -0.85 4.75
C LEU A 18 19.35 -0.77 6.26
N LYS A 19 20.37 -0.50 7.09
CA LYS A 19 20.17 -0.30 8.54
C LYS A 19 19.18 0.81 8.83
N LEU A 20 19.25 1.93 8.11
CA LEU A 20 18.34 3.07 8.28
C LEU A 20 16.84 2.69 8.18
N ILE A 21 16.52 1.62 7.45
CA ILE A 21 15.14 1.15 7.24
C ILE A 21 14.77 -0.11 8.04
N GLU A 22 15.74 -0.83 8.61
CA GLU A 22 15.53 -2.10 9.30
C GLU A 22 15.79 -2.07 10.81
N GLU A 23 16.61 -1.14 11.33
CA GLU A 23 17.25 -1.24 12.65
C GLU A 23 16.27 -1.25 13.86
N ASP A 24 15.02 -0.78 13.72
CA ASP A 24 14.08 -0.61 14.85
C ASP A 24 12.68 -1.22 14.62
N ALA A 25 12.52 -2.18 13.70
CA ALA A 25 11.18 -2.63 13.29
C ALA A 25 10.89 -4.12 13.56
N ASP A 26 10.44 -4.41 14.78
CA ASP A 26 9.95 -5.74 15.20
C ASP A 26 8.58 -6.12 14.57
N SER A 27 7.88 -5.14 13.98
CA SER A 27 6.59 -5.33 13.31
C SER A 27 6.51 -4.59 11.96
N PHE A 28 5.74 -5.15 11.02
CA PHE A 28 5.54 -4.58 9.68
C PHE A 28 5.02 -3.13 9.72
N ALA A 29 4.06 -2.84 10.61
CA ALA A 29 3.48 -1.51 10.73
C ALA A 29 4.54 -0.48 11.18
N GLN A 30 5.40 -0.85 12.13
CA GLN A 30 6.51 -0.01 12.60
C GLN A 30 7.56 0.18 11.50
N ARG A 31 7.85 -0.86 10.70
CA ARG A 31 8.75 -0.75 9.55
C ARG A 31 8.24 0.27 8.53
N ALA A 32 6.96 0.21 8.19
CA ALA A 32 6.34 1.14 7.26
C ALA A 32 6.36 2.58 7.80
N GLU A 33 6.04 2.77 9.07
CA GLU A 33 6.09 4.08 9.73
C GLU A 33 7.51 4.68 9.74
N MET A 34 8.50 3.89 10.15
CA MET A 34 9.90 4.32 10.20
C MET A 34 10.45 4.61 8.81
N TYR A 35 10.10 3.81 7.80
CA TYR A 35 10.45 4.07 6.40
C TYR A 35 10.02 5.47 5.97
N TYR A 36 8.75 5.83 6.16
CA TYR A 36 8.26 7.14 5.71
C TYR A 36 8.92 8.29 6.48
N LYS A 37 9.25 8.11 7.76
CA LYS A 37 10.02 9.11 8.55
C LYS A 37 11.45 9.27 8.04
N LYS A 38 12.12 8.17 7.69
CA LYS A 38 13.54 8.15 7.27
C LYS A 38 13.74 8.35 5.77
N ARG A 39 12.67 8.34 4.98
CA ARG A 39 12.69 8.49 3.52
C ARG A 39 13.50 9.69 3.01
N PRO A 40 13.43 10.90 3.60
CA PRO A 40 14.23 12.03 3.13
C PRO A 40 15.75 11.78 3.24
N GLN A 41 16.18 11.17 4.36
CA GLN A 41 17.59 10.85 4.59
C GLN A 41 18.05 9.73 3.65
N LEU A 42 17.22 8.71 3.44
CA LEU A 42 17.51 7.63 2.50
C LEU A 42 17.67 8.14 1.06
N VAL A 43 16.75 9.01 0.61
CA VAL A 43 16.83 9.62 -0.73
C VAL A 43 18.14 10.40 -0.89
N ASN A 44 18.52 11.21 0.09
CA ASN A 44 19.77 11.97 0.01
C ASN A 44 21.01 11.05 -0.11
N MET A 45 21.07 9.98 0.68
CA MET A 45 22.18 9.01 0.59
C MET A 45 22.24 8.32 -0.78
N ILE A 46 21.08 7.97 -1.36
CA ILE A 46 21.00 7.35 -2.69
C ILE A 46 21.42 8.35 -3.78
N GLU A 47 20.98 9.60 -3.70
CA GLU A 47 21.36 10.65 -4.65
C GLU A 47 22.86 10.92 -4.63
N ASP A 48 23.47 11.02 -3.45
CA ASP A 48 24.91 11.20 -3.27
C ASP A 48 25.70 9.99 -3.83
N PHE A 49 25.21 8.78 -3.56
CA PHE A 49 25.79 7.54 -4.08
C PHE A 49 25.74 7.49 -5.62
N TYR A 50 24.58 7.82 -6.20
CA TYR A 50 24.40 7.86 -7.65
C TYR A 50 25.29 8.92 -8.30
N ARG A 51 25.35 10.12 -7.71
CA ARG A 51 26.21 11.22 -8.18
C ARG A 51 27.69 10.82 -8.19
N ALA A 52 28.16 10.17 -7.12
CA ALA A 52 29.54 9.72 -7.01
C ALA A 52 29.87 8.65 -8.07
N HIS A 53 29.00 7.64 -8.20
CA HIS A 53 29.18 6.57 -9.17
C HIS A 53 29.14 7.09 -10.62
N ARG A 54 28.22 8.02 -10.91
CA ARG A 54 28.13 8.65 -12.23
C ARG A 54 29.37 9.45 -12.57
N SER A 55 29.88 10.26 -11.64
CA SER A 55 31.14 11.01 -11.80
C SER A 55 32.33 10.10 -12.05
N LEU A 56 32.42 8.97 -11.34
CA LEU A 56 33.50 7.99 -11.53
C LEU A 56 33.45 7.37 -12.94
N ALA A 57 32.25 7.01 -13.41
CA ALA A 57 32.06 6.49 -14.77
C ALA A 57 32.45 7.53 -15.84
N GLU A 58 32.05 8.79 -15.67
CA GLU A 58 32.43 9.88 -16.58
C GLU A 58 33.94 10.11 -16.63
N GLN A 59 34.62 10.04 -15.49
CA GLN A 59 36.08 10.11 -15.44
C GLN A 59 36.73 8.94 -16.16
N TYR A 60 36.19 7.73 -16.03
CA TYR A 60 36.70 6.57 -16.77
C TYR A 60 36.52 6.74 -18.28
N ASP A 61 35.36 7.22 -18.73
CA ASP A 61 35.10 7.51 -20.15
C ASP A 61 36.03 8.60 -20.69
N LEU A 62 36.34 9.63 -19.89
CA LEU A 62 37.31 10.68 -20.21
C LEU A 62 38.74 10.15 -20.30
N LEU A 63 39.17 9.25 -19.41
CA LEU A 63 40.48 8.62 -19.49
C LEU A 63 40.59 7.69 -20.71
N LYS A 64 39.52 6.96 -21.01
CA LYS A 64 39.45 6.02 -22.13
C LYS A 64 39.41 6.74 -23.49
N SER A 65 38.72 7.88 -23.57
CA SER A 65 38.69 8.72 -24.78
C SER A 65 39.88 9.68 -24.89
N GLY A 66 40.50 10.06 -23.75
CA GLY A 66 41.68 10.93 -23.67
C GLY A 66 43.00 10.26 -24.04
N GLY A 67 43.01 8.94 -24.23
CA GLY A 67 44.18 8.13 -24.63
C GLY A 67 44.61 8.29 -26.10
N GLY A 68 43.93 9.10 -26.89
CA GLY A 68 44.33 9.37 -28.26
C GLY A 68 43.82 10.71 -28.76
N ILE A 69 44.54 11.80 -28.47
CA ILE A 69 44.76 12.95 -29.36
C ILE A 69 45.62 13.98 -28.61
N ARG A 70 46.85 14.16 -29.09
CA ARG A 70 47.69 15.32 -28.83
C ARG A 70 46.90 16.59 -29.12
N ARG A 71 46.62 17.43 -28.12
CA ARG A 71 46.32 18.86 -28.32
C ARG A 71 46.87 19.71 -27.18
N ASN A 72 48.15 20.00 -27.30
CA ASN A 72 48.67 21.34 -27.11
C ASN A 72 47.95 22.29 -28.09
N THR A 73 47.23 23.31 -27.59
CA THR A 73 47.18 24.69 -28.14
C THR A 73 46.08 25.52 -27.46
N SER A 74 46.49 26.68 -26.95
CA SER A 74 45.76 27.95 -26.90
C SER A 74 44.45 28.07 -26.09
N SER A 75 44.59 28.70 -24.91
CA SER A 75 43.93 29.96 -24.53
C SER A 75 42.49 30.23 -25.00
N GLY A 76 41.58 30.36 -24.03
CA GLY A 76 40.34 31.13 -24.13
C GLY A 76 39.32 30.80 -23.03
N PRO A 77 38.81 31.77 -22.24
CA PRO A 77 37.71 31.54 -21.30
C PRO A 77 36.38 31.84 -22.02
N SER A 78 35.61 30.80 -22.39
CA SER A 78 34.23 30.99 -22.83
C SER A 78 33.27 30.54 -21.73
N PHE A 79 32.77 31.57 -21.05
CA PHE A 79 31.56 31.64 -20.26
C PHE A 79 30.49 30.63 -20.69
N LEU A 80 30.11 29.76 -19.76
CA LEU A 80 29.07 28.76 -19.92
C LEU A 80 27.75 29.35 -19.39
N ASP A 81 26.92 29.85 -20.30
CA ASP A 81 25.54 30.27 -20.02
C ASP A 81 24.66 29.02 -19.83
N LYS A 82 24.05 28.92 -18.66
CA LYS A 82 23.06 27.89 -18.30
C LYS A 82 21.67 28.50 -18.47
N SER A 83 21.08 28.34 -19.65
CA SER A 83 19.64 28.54 -19.83
C SER A 83 18.92 27.19 -19.82
N TRP A 84 18.50 26.79 -18.62
CA TRP A 84 17.51 25.75 -18.40
C TRP A 84 16.14 26.42 -18.54
N SER A 85 15.46 26.21 -19.67
CA SER A 85 14.06 26.66 -19.83
C SER A 85 13.13 25.46 -19.80
N GLN A 86 12.35 25.39 -18.72
CA GLN A 86 11.16 24.56 -18.58
C GLN A 86 10.14 24.90 -19.68
N LYS A 87 9.53 23.88 -20.28
CA LYS A 87 8.21 24.03 -20.91
C LYS A 87 7.29 22.89 -20.48
N VAL A 88 6.57 23.16 -19.39
CA VAL A 88 5.26 22.57 -19.11
C VAL A 88 4.24 23.27 -20.01
N THR A 89 3.57 22.54 -20.89
CA THR A 89 2.24 22.92 -21.39
C THR A 89 1.42 21.67 -21.67
N ASN A 90 0.31 21.57 -20.96
CA ASN A 90 -0.72 20.54 -21.05
C ASN A 90 -1.41 20.55 -22.43
N SER A 91 -2.11 19.43 -22.69
CA SER A 91 -3.49 19.36 -23.21
C SER A 91 -3.68 18.57 -24.52
N THR A 92 -4.48 17.51 -24.37
CA THR A 92 -5.62 17.06 -25.20
C THR A 92 -5.40 16.19 -26.44
N THR A 93 -6.32 15.20 -26.50
CA THR A 93 -6.88 14.43 -27.63
C THR A 93 -6.11 13.25 -28.21
N ASP A 94 -6.59 12.07 -27.82
CA ASP A 94 -7.16 11.00 -28.67
C ASP A 94 -6.25 10.19 -29.62
N GLY A 95 -6.46 8.87 -29.61
CA GLY A 95 -6.07 7.97 -30.70
C GLY A 95 -5.07 6.86 -30.39
N SER A 96 -5.59 5.72 -29.89
CA SER A 96 -5.22 4.34 -30.30
C SER A 96 -3.73 3.93 -30.24
N SER A 97 -3.18 3.37 -29.16
CA SER A 97 -3.31 1.96 -28.69
C SER A 97 -3.06 0.88 -29.76
N VAL A 98 -1.79 0.56 -30.08
CA VAL A 98 -1.33 -0.82 -30.33
C VAL A 98 0.18 -0.91 -30.01
N LEU A 99 0.54 -1.50 -28.88
CA LEU A 99 1.85 -2.14 -28.70
C LEU A 99 1.60 -3.45 -27.94
N SER A 100 1.71 -4.56 -28.67
CA SER A 100 1.66 -5.92 -28.14
C SER A 100 2.73 -6.09 -27.06
N SER A 101 2.30 -6.44 -25.85
CA SER A 101 3.16 -6.94 -24.80
C SER A 101 2.99 -8.44 -24.77
N ASP A 102 4.04 -9.17 -25.14
CA ASP A 102 4.09 -10.62 -25.03
C ASP A 102 4.00 -11.03 -23.55
N PHE A 103 2.93 -11.74 -23.24
CA PHE A 103 2.63 -12.33 -21.94
C PHE A 103 3.36 -13.68 -21.87
N PHE A 104 4.41 -13.78 -21.05
CA PHE A 104 5.00 -15.07 -20.74
C PHE A 104 4.06 -15.82 -19.80
N ASP A 105 3.47 -16.88 -20.34
CA ASP A 105 2.73 -17.92 -19.64
C ASP A 105 3.71 -18.65 -18.71
N SER A 106 3.57 -18.44 -17.40
CA SER A 106 4.45 -19.06 -16.42
C SER A 106 3.80 -20.35 -15.97
N GLU A 107 4.32 -21.46 -16.51
CA GLU A 107 3.87 -22.82 -16.25
C GLU A 107 3.89 -23.16 -14.76
N ASP A 108 2.80 -23.83 -14.37
CA ASP A 108 2.50 -24.42 -13.08
C ASP A 108 3.46 -25.59 -12.82
N SER A 109 4.35 -25.45 -11.83
CA SER A 109 5.26 -26.52 -11.42
C SER A 109 4.74 -27.13 -10.13
N GLU A 110 3.91 -28.16 -10.28
CA GLU A 110 3.48 -29.08 -9.25
C GLU A 110 4.69 -29.93 -8.80
N VAL A 111 5.20 -29.68 -7.61
CA VAL A 111 6.22 -30.53 -6.96
C VAL A 111 5.50 -31.55 -6.08
N ASP A 112 5.60 -32.80 -6.53
CA ASP A 112 5.15 -34.03 -5.88
C ASP A 112 5.85 -34.20 -4.51
N ASP A 113 5.08 -34.42 -3.45
CA ASP A 113 5.58 -34.64 -2.09
C ASP A 113 5.78 -36.15 -1.88
N PRO A 114 7.02 -36.65 -1.76
CA PRO A 114 7.23 -38.06 -1.50
C PRO A 114 6.89 -38.37 -0.03
N GLU A 115 5.74 -39.03 0.18
CA GLU A 115 5.46 -39.79 1.39
C GLU A 115 6.63 -40.78 1.63
N GLN A 116 7.37 -40.62 2.72
CA GLN A 116 8.32 -41.63 3.16
C GLN A 116 8.08 -42.03 4.62
N GLU A 117 7.63 -43.28 4.70
CA GLU A 117 7.27 -44.13 5.83
C GLU A 117 8.45 -44.41 6.78
N GLU A 118 8.10 -44.68 8.04
CA GLU A 118 8.97 -44.89 9.20
C GLU A 118 10.04 -45.98 9.01
N ALA A 119 11.28 -45.72 9.46
CA ALA A 119 12.17 -46.75 9.97
C ALA A 119 13.23 -46.19 10.92
N GLU A 120 13.26 -46.78 12.11
CA GLU A 120 14.18 -46.55 13.21
C GLU A 120 15.65 -46.76 12.81
N ALA A 121 16.53 -45.85 13.23
CA ALA A 121 17.78 -46.15 13.94
C ALA A 121 18.71 -44.94 13.85
N GLU A 122 18.98 -44.28 14.99
CA GLU A 122 20.37 -43.90 15.26
C GLU A 122 20.63 -43.63 16.74
N SER A 123 21.43 -44.53 17.31
CA SER A 123 22.20 -44.33 18.52
C SER A 123 23.31 -43.32 18.29
N LYS A 124 23.29 -42.17 18.98
CA LYS A 124 24.49 -41.64 19.66
C LYS A 124 24.21 -40.38 20.49
N LEU A 125 24.36 -40.59 21.80
CA LEU A 125 24.65 -39.59 22.81
C LEU A 125 25.77 -38.63 22.35
N ARG A 126 25.49 -37.33 22.33
CA ARG A 126 26.44 -36.28 22.79
C ARG A 126 25.78 -34.91 22.92
N GLN A 127 25.90 -34.40 24.16
CA GLN A 127 25.92 -33.00 24.59
C GLN A 127 24.56 -32.29 24.81
N VAL A 128 24.38 -31.93 26.07
CA VAL A 128 23.31 -31.11 26.63
C VAL A 128 23.69 -29.64 26.42
N PRO A 129 22.83 -28.81 25.79
CA PRO A 129 22.72 -27.41 26.14
C PRO A 129 21.46 -27.22 26.99
N ASP A 130 21.45 -26.18 27.82
CA ASP A 130 20.50 -25.93 28.89
C ASP A 130 19.04 -25.72 28.40
N LYS A 131 18.25 -26.81 28.31
CA LYS A 131 16.89 -26.84 27.73
C LYS A 131 15.77 -26.20 28.58
N LYS A 132 16.07 -25.62 29.75
CA LYS A 132 15.03 -25.08 30.65
C LYS A 132 14.62 -23.65 30.33
N SER A 133 15.53 -22.86 29.77
CA SER A 133 15.27 -21.48 29.31
C SER A 133 14.34 -21.46 28.10
N ASP A 134 14.71 -22.19 27.04
CA ASP A 134 13.97 -22.22 25.78
C ASP A 134 12.54 -22.75 25.93
N TYR A 135 12.33 -23.78 26.77
CA TYR A 135 10.99 -24.31 26.99
C TYR A 135 10.03 -23.29 27.63
N ASN A 136 10.52 -22.47 28.55
CA ASN A 136 9.71 -21.43 29.19
C ASN A 136 9.39 -20.28 28.22
N VAL A 137 10.37 -19.86 27.43
CA VAL A 137 10.18 -18.83 26.38
C VAL A 137 9.20 -19.32 25.33
N VAL A 138 9.37 -20.53 24.81
CA VAL A 138 8.45 -21.15 23.85
C VAL A 138 7.05 -21.27 24.42
N LYS A 139 6.89 -21.73 25.67
CA LYS A 139 5.59 -21.83 26.34
C LYS A 139 4.93 -20.46 26.53
N GLN A 140 5.71 -19.41 26.79
CA GLN A 140 5.20 -18.05 26.89
C GLN A 140 4.77 -17.50 25.52
N MET A 141 5.57 -17.71 24.47
CA MET A 141 5.22 -17.35 23.10
C MET A 141 3.97 -18.08 22.61
N SER A 142 3.81 -19.38 22.89
CA SER A 142 2.61 -20.14 22.51
C SER A 142 1.35 -19.61 23.19
N LYS A 143 1.44 -19.21 24.46
CA LYS A 143 0.31 -18.58 25.18
C LYS A 143 -0.06 -17.23 24.57
N GLU A 144 0.95 -16.43 24.22
CA GLU A 144 0.71 -15.12 23.61
C GLU A 144 0.14 -15.25 22.19
N LEU A 145 0.61 -16.21 21.41
CA LEU A 145 0.04 -16.53 20.09
C LEU A 145 -1.43 -16.94 20.20
N GLU A 146 -1.78 -17.78 21.18
CA GLU A 146 -3.18 -18.19 21.38
C GLU A 146 -4.04 -17.00 21.84
N ARG A 147 -3.51 -16.14 22.73
CA ARG A 147 -4.18 -14.90 23.15
C ARG A 147 -4.42 -13.95 21.97
N LEU A 148 -3.39 -13.71 21.15
CA LEU A 148 -3.47 -12.86 19.97
C LEU A 148 -4.40 -13.43 18.90
N LYS A 149 -4.45 -14.76 18.75
CA LYS A 149 -5.38 -15.45 17.86
C LYS A 149 -6.83 -15.25 18.32
N GLN A 150 -7.10 -15.37 19.61
CA GLN A 150 -8.41 -15.09 20.19
C GLN A 150 -8.79 -13.62 20.02
N GLU A 151 -7.88 -12.69 20.31
CA GLU A 151 -8.12 -11.25 20.11
C GLU A 151 -8.46 -10.94 18.65
N ASN A 152 -7.68 -11.45 17.69
CA ASN A 152 -7.99 -11.32 16.26
C ASN A 152 -9.35 -11.90 15.89
N ALA A 153 -9.72 -13.06 16.44
CA ALA A 153 -11.04 -13.65 16.21
C ALA A 153 -12.16 -12.74 16.72
N THR A 154 -12.00 -12.15 17.91
CA THR A 154 -12.99 -11.21 18.46
C THR A 154 -13.08 -9.91 17.67
N LEU A 155 -11.95 -9.35 17.22
CA LEU A 155 -11.92 -8.14 16.39
C LEU A 155 -12.57 -8.39 15.03
N LYS A 156 -12.30 -9.55 14.42
CA LYS A 156 -12.94 -9.97 13.16
C LYS A 156 -14.45 -10.15 13.32
N ALA A 157 -14.92 -10.71 14.45
CA ALA A 157 -16.34 -10.84 14.74
C ALA A 157 -17.02 -9.47 14.92
N LYS A 158 -16.40 -8.55 15.68
CA LYS A 158 -16.90 -7.16 15.81
C LYS A 158 -16.96 -6.46 14.47
N LEU A 159 -15.96 -6.63 13.61
CA LEU A 159 -15.98 -6.03 12.27
C LEU A 159 -17.16 -6.54 11.45
N ALA A 160 -17.41 -7.85 11.47
CA ALA A 160 -18.54 -8.46 10.78
C ALA A 160 -19.90 -7.95 11.29
N GLU A 161 -20.04 -7.74 12.60
CA GLU A 161 -21.23 -7.15 13.23
C GLU A 161 -21.46 -5.71 12.76
N LYS A 162 -20.43 -4.85 12.80
CA LYS A 162 -20.54 -3.46 12.34
C LYS A 162 -20.85 -3.36 10.84
N ASP A 163 -20.35 -4.30 10.03
CA ASP A 163 -20.65 -4.35 8.60
C ASP A 163 -22.10 -4.79 8.35
N GLU A 164 -22.65 -5.66 9.19
CA GLU A 164 -24.08 -6.02 9.14
C GLU A 164 -24.98 -4.83 9.50
N GLU A 165 -24.63 -4.07 10.54
CA GLU A 165 -25.35 -2.82 10.88
C GLU A 165 -25.39 -1.84 9.70
N LYS A 166 -24.26 -1.65 9.01
CA LYS A 166 -24.20 -0.78 7.83
C LYS A 166 -25.05 -1.30 6.68
N ARG A 167 -25.03 -2.62 6.42
CA ARG A 167 -25.88 -3.26 5.40
C ARG A 167 -27.36 -3.03 5.70
N GLU A 168 -27.77 -3.14 6.96
CA GLU A 168 -29.15 -2.91 7.37
C GLU A 168 -29.59 -1.44 7.20
N VAL A 169 -28.73 -0.48 7.54
CA VAL A 169 -29.02 0.96 7.29
C VAL A 169 -29.19 1.23 5.79
N ILE A 170 -28.35 0.63 4.94
CA ILE A 170 -28.50 0.75 3.48
C ILE A 170 -29.84 0.17 3.03
N ARG A 171 -30.25 -0.99 3.56
CA ARG A 171 -31.55 -1.62 3.25
C ARG A 171 -32.73 -0.73 3.67
N GLN A 172 -32.64 -0.11 4.84
CA GLN A 172 -33.67 0.81 5.34
C GLN A 172 -33.77 2.08 4.49
N LEU A 173 -32.65 2.62 4.00
CA LEU A 173 -32.64 3.82 3.15
C LEU A 173 -33.03 3.54 1.69
N ALA A 174 -32.79 2.32 1.19
CA ALA A 174 -33.13 1.93 -0.18
C ALA A 174 -34.65 2.01 -0.43
N LEU A 175 -35.47 1.56 0.53
CA LEU A 175 -36.93 1.51 0.39
C LEU A 175 -37.56 2.91 0.16
N PRO A 176 -37.30 3.94 1.00
CA PRO A 176 -37.76 5.30 0.70
C PRO A 176 -37.19 5.87 -0.60
N LEU A 177 -35.92 5.60 -0.93
CA LEU A 177 -35.31 6.13 -2.14
C LEU A 177 -36.02 5.62 -3.41
N ASP A 178 -36.40 4.35 -3.45
CA ASP A 178 -37.09 3.78 -4.60
C ASP A 178 -38.52 4.31 -4.73
N ILE A 179 -39.23 4.48 -3.61
CA ILE A 179 -40.52 5.18 -3.57
C ILE A 179 -40.39 6.60 -4.14
N LEU A 180 -39.45 7.39 -3.64
CA LEU A 180 -39.25 8.77 -4.10
C LEU A 180 -38.86 8.82 -5.59
N LYS A 181 -38.11 7.84 -6.10
CA LYS A 181 -37.80 7.75 -7.54
C LYS A 181 -39.05 7.49 -8.37
N GLU A 182 -39.91 6.57 -7.94
CA GLU A 182 -41.16 6.25 -8.64
C GLU A 182 -42.11 7.46 -8.67
N GLU A 183 -42.27 8.15 -7.54
CA GLU A 183 -43.08 9.37 -7.46
C GLU A 183 -42.52 10.49 -8.36
N ASN A 184 -41.20 10.70 -8.36
CA ASN A 184 -40.56 11.68 -9.24
C ASN A 184 -40.76 11.32 -10.73
N ALA A 185 -40.73 10.04 -11.09
CA ALA A 185 -41.05 9.61 -12.45
C ALA A 185 -42.51 9.89 -12.81
N MET A 186 -43.44 9.67 -11.87
CA MET A 186 -44.86 9.96 -12.06
C MET A 186 -45.13 11.47 -12.22
N LEU A 187 -44.52 12.31 -11.39
CA LEU A 187 -44.64 13.77 -11.50
C LEU A 187 -44.09 14.28 -12.84
N ARG A 188 -42.92 13.79 -13.26
CA ARG A 188 -42.33 14.12 -14.57
C ARG A 188 -43.26 13.76 -15.73
N LYS A 189 -43.98 12.63 -15.64
CA LYS A 189 -44.97 12.23 -16.64
C LYS A 189 -46.17 13.19 -16.69
N HIS A 190 -46.69 13.61 -15.54
CA HIS A 190 -47.80 14.58 -15.48
C HIS A 190 -47.42 15.97 -16.00
N ILE A 191 -46.19 16.41 -15.77
CA ILE A 191 -45.68 17.67 -16.33
C ILE A 191 -45.55 17.59 -17.86
N LYS A 192 -45.15 16.42 -18.38
CA LYS A 192 -45.00 16.21 -19.83
C LYS A 192 -46.35 16.11 -20.56
N ASP A 193 -47.39 15.56 -19.92
CA ASP A 193 -48.73 15.37 -20.48
C ASP A 193 -49.83 16.00 -19.59
N PRO A 194 -50.12 17.31 -19.71
CA PRO A 194 -51.04 18.02 -18.80
C PRO A 194 -52.54 17.69 -18.99
N LYS A 195 -52.88 16.54 -19.59
CA LYS A 195 -54.25 16.27 -20.09
C LYS A 195 -55.31 15.92 -19.04
N LYS A 196 -55.00 15.82 -17.73
CA LYS A 196 -56.02 15.70 -16.67
C LYS A 196 -55.56 16.33 -15.34
N PRO A 197 -56.18 17.43 -14.86
CA PRO A 197 -55.99 17.90 -13.50
C PRO A 197 -57.03 17.18 -12.61
N GLY A 198 -56.63 16.15 -11.86
CA GLY A 198 -57.60 15.52 -10.95
C GLY A 198 -57.34 14.09 -10.48
N SER A 199 -56.09 13.63 -10.37
CA SER A 199 -55.80 12.48 -9.51
C SER A 199 -55.24 13.03 -8.21
N HIS A 200 -56.07 12.98 -7.16
CA HIS A 200 -55.70 13.28 -5.79
C HIS A 200 -54.53 12.37 -5.38
N PHE A 201 -53.31 12.87 -5.57
CA PHE A 201 -52.10 12.18 -5.15
C PHE A 201 -52.13 12.14 -3.62
N GLU A 202 -52.40 10.98 -3.05
CA GLU A 202 -52.48 10.71 -1.59
C GLU A 202 -51.10 10.76 -0.94
N LEU A 203 -50.34 11.83 -1.20
CA LEU A 203 -48.99 12.08 -0.68
C LEU A 203 -48.99 12.03 0.85
N LYS A 204 -50.12 12.43 1.48
CA LYS A 204 -50.36 12.45 2.93
C LYS A 204 -50.44 11.05 3.56
N LYS A 205 -50.88 10.03 2.82
CA LYS A 205 -51.01 8.67 3.36
C LYS A 205 -49.64 8.00 3.48
N LEU A 206 -48.76 8.23 2.50
CA LEU A 206 -47.43 7.63 2.45
C LEU A 206 -46.40 8.42 3.29
N THR A 207 -46.47 9.74 3.32
CA THR A 207 -45.64 10.53 4.27
C THR A 207 -45.97 10.18 5.72
N LYS A 208 -47.24 9.85 6.03
CA LYS A 208 -47.60 9.32 7.36
C LYS A 208 -46.92 7.98 7.63
N GLU A 209 -46.78 7.07 6.66
CA GLU A 209 -46.06 5.80 6.87
C GLU A 209 -44.53 5.95 6.93
N ILE A 210 -43.94 6.82 6.11
CA ILE A 210 -42.49 7.06 6.10
C ILE A 210 -42.03 7.81 7.37
N PHE A 211 -42.86 8.72 7.91
CA PHE A 211 -42.52 9.56 9.06
C PHE A 211 -43.17 9.13 10.39
N SER A 212 -44.01 8.09 10.45
CA SER A 212 -44.69 7.65 11.69
C SER A 212 -43.82 6.92 12.72
N GLY A 213 -42.50 7.10 12.67
CA GLY A 213 -41.67 7.00 13.88
C GLY A 213 -41.12 5.62 14.24
N SER A 214 -41.29 4.58 13.40
CA SER A 214 -40.66 3.28 13.65
C SER A 214 -39.31 3.09 12.94
N PHE A 215 -39.13 3.67 11.75
CA PHE A 215 -37.95 3.38 10.91
C PHE A 215 -36.70 4.22 11.23
N LEU A 216 -36.83 5.32 11.98
CA LEU A 216 -35.69 6.19 12.35
C LEU A 216 -35.32 6.14 13.85
N ALA A 217 -36.11 5.43 14.66
CA ALA A 217 -35.93 5.37 16.12
C ALA A 217 -34.64 4.64 16.56
N GLY A 218 -33.95 3.94 15.65
CA GLY A 218 -32.69 3.23 15.92
C GLY A 218 -31.41 4.06 15.73
N LEU A 219 -31.48 5.27 15.16
CA LEU A 219 -30.29 6.03 14.73
C LEU A 219 -29.72 6.96 15.82
N SER A 220 -29.63 6.48 17.07
CA SER A 220 -29.13 7.27 18.20
C SER A 220 -28.11 6.50 19.03
N LYS A 221 -26.83 6.80 18.76
CA LYS A 221 -25.76 6.91 19.77
C LYS A 221 -24.53 7.56 19.10
N PRO A 222 -24.27 8.86 19.29
CA PRO A 222 -22.95 9.41 19.05
C PRO A 222 -22.01 8.91 20.16
N GLN A 223 -20.98 8.12 19.82
CA GLN A 223 -19.87 7.90 20.74
C GLN A 223 -19.00 9.17 20.76
N THR A 224 -19.29 10.07 21.68
CA THR A 224 -18.37 11.12 22.11
C THR A 224 -17.33 10.51 23.05
N THR A 225 -16.16 10.15 22.52
CA THR A 225 -14.97 9.88 23.33
C THR A 225 -14.30 11.22 23.66
N ILE A 226 -14.62 11.78 24.82
CA ILE A 226 -13.84 12.88 25.39
C ILE A 226 -12.64 12.25 26.09
N VAL A 227 -11.45 12.42 25.52
CA VAL A 227 -10.17 12.10 26.16
C VAL A 227 -9.82 13.29 27.04
N ALA A 228 -9.78 13.10 28.36
CA ALA A 228 -9.22 14.07 29.30
C ALA A 228 -7.68 13.95 29.29
N LEU A 229 -7.01 15.11 29.18
CA LEU A 229 -5.58 15.29 29.39
C LEU A 229 -5.19 15.14 30.86
#